data_AF-Q5AS37-F1
#
_entry.id   AF-Q5AS37-F1
#
_cell.length_a   1.000
_cell.length_b   1.000
_cell.length_c   1.000
_cell.angle_alpha   90.00
_cell.angle_beta   90.00
_cell.angle_gamma   90.00
#
_symmetry.space_group_name_H-M   'P 1'
#
loop_
_entity.id
_entity.type
_entity.pdbx_description
1 polymer ?
#
loop_
_entity_poly.entity_id
_entity_poly.type
_entity_poly.pdbx_seq_one_letter_code
_entity_poly.pdbx_strand_id
1 'polypeptide(L)'
;MTKIALFGSTGQICRAILLALLTTTPHEIASIDQPSSENKAKEIDVCEEEKKRLKTAGINILEAVGYGMHLLHTDENGRGVLHPTWNIKEDGNRKALHHPPISAGQRASLVSLDPAGRAVYTLHILGDADAAVDFTHIDNLAAFVVFTIDSPDVAGNKSLNIVSDRISYNELTTLLEKYSKKK
;
A
#
# COMPACT_ATOMS: atom_id res chain seq x y z
N MET A 1 14.88 -21.14 3.61
CA MET A 1 14.42 -20.37 4.78
C MET A 1 15.24 -19.09 4.83
N THR A 2 14.59 -17.93 4.78
CA THR A 2 15.23 -16.62 4.58
C THR A 2 14.72 -15.68 5.65
N LYS A 3 15.57 -14.77 6.13
CA LYS A 3 15.17 -13.68 7.02
C LYS A 3 14.78 -12.47 6.19
N ILE A 4 13.56 -11.98 6.38
CA ILE A 4 13.00 -10.87 5.61
C ILE A 4 12.73 -9.72 6.59
N ALA A 5 13.30 -8.55 6.30
CA ALA A 5 12.92 -7.32 6.99
C ALA A 5 11.78 -6.65 6.22
N LEU A 6 10.66 -6.42 6.89
CA LEU A 6 9.49 -5.73 6.33
C LEU A 6 9.27 -4.41 7.06
N PHE A 7 9.27 -3.31 6.31
CA PHE A 7 9.12 -1.97 6.86
C PHE A 7 7.68 -1.50 6.75
N GLY A 8 7.14 -0.95 7.85
CA GLY A 8 5.80 -0.37 7.89
C GLY A 8 4.69 -1.42 7.76
N SER A 9 4.83 -2.57 8.44
CA SER A 9 3.86 -3.67 8.41
C SER A 9 2.43 -3.29 8.80
N THR A 10 2.28 -2.16 9.49
CA THR A 10 0.99 -1.62 9.93
C THR A 10 0.20 -0.88 8.83
N GLY A 11 0.83 -0.62 7.68
CA GLY A 11 0.17 -0.10 6.48
C GLY A 11 -0.61 -1.18 5.74
N GLN A 12 -1.66 -0.81 4.99
CA GLN A 12 -2.59 -1.79 4.37
C GLN A 12 -1.88 -2.81 3.47
N ILE A 13 -1.00 -2.34 2.56
CA ILE A 13 -0.27 -3.21 1.63
C ILE A 13 0.73 -4.08 2.37
N CYS A 14 1.58 -3.49 3.21
CA CYS A 14 2.58 -4.24 3.95
C CYS A 14 1.94 -5.23 4.94
N ARG A 15 0.75 -4.94 5.49
CA ARG A 15 0.03 -5.89 6.34
C ARG A 15 -0.43 -7.11 5.55
N ALA A 16 -0.95 -6.92 4.34
CA ALA A 16 -1.31 -8.04 3.46
C ALA A 16 -0.07 -8.87 3.08
N ILE A 17 1.06 -8.21 2.77
CA ILE A 17 2.34 -8.89 2.50
C ILE A 17 2.82 -9.67 3.74
N LEU A 18 2.75 -9.07 4.93
CA LEU A 18 3.13 -9.73 6.18
C LEU A 18 2.29 -11.00 6.42
N LEU A 19 0.97 -10.89 6.26
CA LEU A 19 0.06 -12.02 6.38
C LEU A 19 0.38 -13.11 5.36
N ALA A 20 0.63 -12.77 4.09
CA ALA A 20 1.01 -13.73 3.07
C ALA A 20 2.36 -14.40 3.40
N LEU A 21 3.38 -13.64 3.79
CA LEU A 21 4.69 -14.17 4.20
C LEU A 21 4.57 -15.14 5.37
N LEU A 22 3.76 -14.80 6.38
CA LEU A 22 3.56 -15.66 7.53
C LEU A 22 2.75 -16.91 7.16
N THR A 23 1.63 -16.78 6.45
CA THR A 23 0.72 -17.92 6.24
C THR A 23 1.15 -18.87 5.12
N THR A 24 1.94 -18.40 4.15
CA THR A 24 2.28 -19.20 2.95
C THR A 24 3.74 -19.63 2.87
N THR A 25 4.61 -19.10 3.73
CA THR A 25 6.05 -19.38 3.66
C THR A 25 6.65 -19.76 5.03
N PRO A 26 7.79 -20.45 5.03
CA PRO A 26 8.54 -20.74 6.27
C PRO A 26 9.51 -19.60 6.65
N HIS A 27 9.47 -18.43 6.02
CA HIS A 27 10.44 -17.35 6.29
C HIS A 27 10.36 -16.81 7.72
N GLU A 28 11.48 -16.30 8.23
CA GLU A 28 11.52 -15.52 9.46
C GLU A 28 11.36 -14.05 9.12
N ILE A 29 10.46 -13.34 9.82
CA ILE A 29 10.09 -11.97 9.48
C ILE A 29 10.48 -11.02 10.61
N ALA A 30 11.26 -10.00 10.27
CA ALA A 30 11.53 -8.85 11.13
C ALA A 30 10.66 -7.68 10.68
N SER A 31 9.59 -7.39 11.42
CA SER A 31 8.76 -6.21 11.19
C SER A 31 9.40 -4.99 11.84
N ILE A 32 9.66 -3.97 11.02
CA ILE A 32 10.26 -2.71 11.47
C ILE A 32 9.24 -1.61 11.25
N ASP A 33 8.74 -1.07 12.36
CA ASP A 33 7.70 -0.06 12.37
C ASP A 33 8.16 1.15 13.18
N GLN A 34 7.47 2.28 13.02
CA GLN A 34 7.70 3.40 13.94
C GLN A 34 7.37 2.98 15.38
N PRO A 35 8.06 3.51 16.41
CA PRO A 35 7.79 3.15 17.80
C PRO A 35 6.32 3.34 18.20
N SER A 36 5.68 4.39 17.68
CA SER A 36 4.24 4.68 17.89
C SER A 36 3.30 3.61 17.33
N SER A 37 3.77 2.79 16.39
CA SER A 37 2.99 1.76 15.70
C SER A 37 3.36 0.34 16.12
N GLU A 38 4.30 0.17 17.05
CA GLU A 38 4.82 -1.14 17.46
C GLU A 38 3.74 -2.05 18.05
N ASN A 39 2.86 -1.52 18.92
CA ASN A 39 1.77 -2.29 19.49
C ASN A 39 0.82 -2.80 18.41
N LYS A 40 0.46 -1.93 17.45
CA LYS A 40 -0.37 -2.29 16.30
C LYS A 40 0.29 -3.34 15.42
N ALA A 41 1.62 -3.28 15.26
CA ALA A 41 2.38 -4.29 14.52
C ALA A 41 2.38 -5.67 15.20
N LYS A 42 2.21 -5.72 16.53
CA LYS A 42 2.07 -6.97 17.30
C LYS A 42 0.65 -7.55 17.26
N GLU A 43 -0.36 -6.73 17.01
CA GLU A 43 -1.78 -7.12 16.88
C GLU A 43 -2.11 -7.79 15.53
N ILE A 44 -1.25 -8.72 15.10
CA ILE A 44 -1.50 -9.52 13.91
C ILE A 44 -2.25 -10.82 14.25
N ASP A 45 -3.28 -11.09 13.48
CA ASP A 45 -4.15 -12.26 13.66
C ASP A 45 -3.62 -13.43 12.82
N VAL A 46 -2.75 -14.22 13.44
CA VAL A 46 -2.05 -15.39 12.88
C VAL A 46 -1.87 -16.43 13.99
N CYS A 47 -1.62 -17.69 13.64
CA CYS A 47 -1.45 -18.75 14.64
C CYS A 47 -0.15 -18.57 15.45
N GLU A 48 -0.02 -19.29 16.58
CA GLU A 48 1.14 -19.14 17.46
C GLU A 48 2.45 -19.59 16.81
N GLU A 49 2.40 -20.58 15.90
CA GLU A 49 3.53 -21.02 15.07
C GLU A 49 4.01 -19.92 14.11
N GLU A 50 3.08 -19.18 13.52
CA GLU A 50 3.38 -18.03 12.65
C GLU A 50 3.95 -16.87 13.45
N LYS A 51 3.38 -16.55 14.63
CA LYS A 51 3.89 -15.50 15.52
C LYS A 51 5.32 -15.75 15.98
N LYS A 52 5.73 -17.01 16.23
CA LYS A 52 7.11 -17.34 16.62
C LYS A 52 8.16 -16.92 15.58
N ARG A 53 7.78 -16.82 14.31
CA ARG A 53 8.65 -16.36 13.22
C ARG A 53 8.66 -14.85 13.05
N LEU A 54 7.75 -14.13 13.70
CA LEU A 54 7.64 -12.69 13.65
C LEU A 54 8.41 -12.05 14.81
N LYS A 55 9.32 -11.14 14.48
CA LYS A 55 9.96 -10.24 15.43
C LYS A 55 9.60 -8.82 15.07
N THR A 56 9.04 -8.07 16.01
CA THR A 56 8.65 -6.68 15.79
C THR A 56 9.61 -5.75 16.54
N ALA A 57 10.09 -4.71 15.85
CA ALA A 57 10.92 -3.67 16.44
C ALA A 57 10.37 -2.29 16.08
N GLY A 58 10.10 -1.47 17.10
CA GLY A 58 9.85 -0.06 16.95
C GLY A 58 11.16 0.69 16.74
N ILE A 59 11.46 1.08 15.49
CA ILE A 59 12.67 1.84 15.16
C ILE A 59 12.24 3.18 14.58
N ASN A 60 12.70 4.26 15.20
CA ASN A 60 12.58 5.58 14.58
C ASN A 60 13.61 5.68 13.45
N ILE A 61 13.21 5.28 12.25
CA ILE A 61 14.10 5.28 11.08
C ILE A 61 14.64 6.69 10.82
N LEU A 62 13.87 7.76 11.09
CA LEU A 62 14.35 9.14 10.89
C LEU A 62 15.50 9.53 11.85
N GLU A 63 15.58 8.89 13.03
CA GLU A 63 16.67 9.09 13.99
C GLU A 63 17.80 8.05 13.82
N ALA A 64 17.46 6.83 13.41
CA ALA A 64 18.39 5.70 13.30
C ALA A 64 19.23 5.73 12.01
N VAL A 65 18.73 6.37 10.97
CA VAL A 65 19.51 6.74 9.79
C VAL A 65 19.41 8.24 9.68
N GLY A 66 20.55 8.93 9.81
CA GLY A 66 20.65 10.38 9.53
C GLY A 66 20.15 10.79 8.13
N TYR A 67 19.78 9.82 7.29
CA TYR A 67 18.99 9.95 6.07
C TYR A 67 18.14 8.68 5.87
N GLY A 68 16.89 8.68 6.33
CA GLY A 68 16.00 7.52 6.26
C GLY A 68 14.91 7.65 5.21
N MET A 69 14.95 6.74 4.22
CA MET A 69 13.94 6.58 3.16
C MET A 69 13.73 7.81 2.27
N HIS A 70 14.83 8.45 1.89
CA HIS A 70 15.06 9.07 0.58
C HIS A 70 16.51 9.56 0.64
N LEU A 71 17.35 9.18 -0.31
CA LEU A 71 18.53 9.97 -0.63
C LEU A 71 17.99 11.28 -1.23
N LEU A 72 17.45 12.17 -0.40
CA LEU A 72 17.12 13.53 -0.79
C LEU A 72 18.46 14.21 -0.98
N HIS A 73 18.96 14.20 -2.21
CA HIS A 73 19.87 15.26 -2.59
C HIS A 73 19.00 16.51 -2.69
N THR A 74 19.14 17.44 -1.75
CA THR A 74 18.51 18.75 -1.90
C THR A 74 19.27 19.52 -2.96
N ASP A 75 18.56 20.03 -3.98
CA ASP A 75 19.13 21.01 -4.88
C ASP A 75 19.47 22.31 -4.13
N GLU A 76 20.09 23.26 -4.84
CA GLU A 76 20.44 24.59 -4.31
C GLU A 76 19.24 25.41 -3.79
N ASN A 77 18.00 25.00 -4.10
CA ASN A 77 16.77 25.62 -3.63
C ASN A 77 16.11 24.83 -2.48
N GLY A 78 16.77 23.80 -1.95
CA GLY A 78 16.25 22.96 -0.87
C GLY A 78 15.19 21.96 -1.30
N ARG A 79 15.01 21.71 -2.61
CA ARG A 79 14.07 20.69 -3.10
C ARG A 79 14.74 19.33 -3.10
N GLY A 80 14.10 18.34 -2.48
CA GLY A 80 14.56 16.95 -2.53
C GLY A 80 14.44 16.40 -3.94
N VAL A 81 15.57 16.02 -4.54
CA VAL A 81 15.63 15.42 -5.88
C VAL A 81 15.67 13.90 -5.76
N LEU A 82 14.60 13.23 -6.19
CA LEU A 82 14.57 11.79 -6.46
C LEU A 82 14.78 11.51 -7.96
N HIS A 83 14.78 10.22 -8.32
CA HIS A 83 14.64 9.77 -9.71
C HIS A 83 13.40 10.42 -10.36
N PRO A 84 13.47 10.92 -11.62
CA PRO A 84 12.46 11.78 -12.23
C PRO A 84 11.00 11.27 -12.13
N THR A 85 10.77 9.98 -12.37
CA THR A 85 9.44 9.35 -12.25
C THR A 85 8.86 9.43 -10.82
N TRP A 86 9.71 9.46 -9.81
CA TRP A 86 9.31 9.54 -8.41
C TRP A 86 9.14 10.99 -7.93
N ASN A 87 9.86 11.96 -8.51
CA ASN A 87 9.54 13.38 -8.33
C ASN A 87 8.15 13.71 -8.88
N ILE A 88 7.72 13.05 -9.96
CA ILE A 88 6.34 13.20 -10.47
C ILE A 88 5.33 12.67 -9.44
N LYS A 89 5.63 11.55 -8.76
CA LYS A 89 4.80 11.01 -7.68
C LYS A 89 4.81 11.90 -6.44
N GLU A 90 5.96 12.44 -6.04
CA GLU A 90 6.10 13.36 -4.91
C GLU A 90 5.37 14.69 -5.17
N ASP A 91 5.55 15.29 -6.34
CA ASP A 91 4.87 16.52 -6.72
C ASP A 91 3.35 16.30 -6.85
N GLY A 92 2.94 15.15 -7.39
CA GLY A 92 1.54 14.71 -7.41
C GLY A 92 0.96 14.55 -6.01
N ASN A 93 1.69 13.88 -5.10
CA ASN A 93 1.29 13.71 -3.71
C ASN A 93 1.21 15.05 -2.97
N ARG A 94 2.19 15.94 -3.15
CA ARG A 94 2.21 17.27 -2.55
C ARG A 94 1.00 18.10 -3.01
N LYS A 95 0.75 18.14 -4.31
CA LYS A 95 -0.43 18.83 -4.87
C LYS A 95 -1.74 18.23 -4.34
N ALA A 96 -1.83 16.91 -4.23
CA ALA A 96 -3.00 16.23 -3.69
C ALA A 96 -3.20 16.56 -2.19
N LEU A 97 -2.14 16.50 -1.38
CA LEU A 97 -2.19 16.82 0.06
C LEU A 97 -2.60 18.26 0.35
N HIS A 98 -2.30 19.19 -0.55
CA HIS A 98 -2.71 20.59 -0.45
C HIS A 98 -4.04 20.92 -1.16
N HIS A 99 -4.67 19.93 -1.81
CA HIS A 99 -5.97 20.11 -2.44
C HIS A 99 -7.00 20.55 -1.35
N PRO A 100 -7.84 21.57 -1.59
CA PRO A 100 -8.68 22.16 -0.53
C PRO A 100 -9.53 21.18 0.28
N PRO A 101 -10.16 20.15 -0.32
CA PRO A 101 -10.77 19.03 0.39
C PRO A 101 -9.86 18.32 1.40
N ILE A 102 -8.64 17.96 1.01
CA ILE A 102 -7.70 17.24 1.89
C ILE A 102 -7.22 18.16 3.02
N SER A 103 -6.92 19.42 2.69
CA SER A 103 -6.56 20.45 3.67
C SER A 103 -7.69 20.74 4.68
N ALA A 104 -8.95 20.55 4.27
CA ALA A 104 -10.13 20.65 5.14
C ALA A 104 -10.41 19.36 5.94
N GLY A 105 -9.50 18.37 5.91
CA GLY A 105 -9.63 17.09 6.60
C GLY A 105 -10.50 16.05 5.87
N GLN A 106 -10.94 16.33 4.64
CA GLN A 106 -11.67 15.36 3.84
C GLN A 106 -10.68 14.37 3.24
N ARG A 107 -10.71 13.12 3.70
CA ARG A 107 -9.96 12.04 3.08
C ARG A 107 -10.60 11.71 1.73
N ALA A 108 -9.83 11.81 0.65
CA ALA A 108 -10.22 11.26 -0.63
C ALA A 108 -10.26 9.74 -0.52
N SER A 109 -11.44 9.19 -0.23
CA SER A 109 -11.75 7.79 -0.46
C SER A 109 -12.32 7.67 -1.87
N LEU A 110 -11.85 6.70 -2.65
CA LEU A 110 -12.40 6.39 -3.97
C LEU A 110 -13.91 6.08 -3.90
N VAL A 111 -14.36 5.64 -2.72
CA VAL A 111 -15.75 5.43 -2.34
C VAL A 111 -15.96 6.06 -0.97
N SER A 112 -16.72 7.14 -0.89
CA SER A 112 -17.24 7.61 0.40
C SER A 112 -18.53 6.84 0.68
N LEU A 113 -18.50 5.97 1.68
CA LEU A 113 -19.73 5.38 2.21
C LEU A 113 -20.42 6.48 3.00
N ASP A 114 -21.58 6.95 2.57
CA ASP A 114 -22.35 7.89 3.37
C ASP A 114 -22.71 7.21 4.70
N PRO A 115 -22.22 7.70 5.85
CA PRO A 115 -22.50 7.11 7.16
C PRO A 115 -24.00 7.17 7.54
N ALA A 116 -24.83 7.89 6.77
CA ALA A 116 -26.26 8.06 7.02
C ALA A 116 -27.17 6.96 6.44
N GLY A 117 -26.63 5.84 5.92
CA GLY A 117 -27.46 4.71 5.49
C GLY A 117 -28.25 4.94 4.19
N ARG A 118 -27.85 5.90 3.36
CA ARG A 118 -28.48 6.13 2.05
C ARG A 118 -28.14 5.02 1.05
N ALA A 119 -29.08 4.75 0.15
CA ALA A 119 -29.00 3.73 -0.89
C ALA A 119 -28.19 4.16 -2.14
N VAL A 120 -27.30 5.17 -2.00
CA VAL A 120 -26.58 5.80 -3.11
C VAL A 120 -25.10 5.99 -2.76
N TYR A 121 -24.20 5.60 -3.65
CA TYR A 121 -22.77 5.85 -3.62
C TYR A 121 -22.40 7.05 -4.50
N THR A 122 -21.47 7.87 -4.01
CA THR A 122 -20.86 8.92 -4.83
C THR A 122 -19.41 8.54 -5.07
N LEU A 123 -19.06 8.25 -6.32
CA LEU A 123 -17.68 8.04 -6.76
C LEU A 123 -17.16 9.31 -7.42
N HIS A 124 -16.04 9.83 -6.92
CA HIS A 124 -15.36 10.98 -7.51
C HIS A 124 -14.25 10.47 -8.45
N ILE A 125 -14.42 10.69 -9.75
CA ILE A 125 -13.49 10.23 -10.78
C ILE A 125 -12.64 11.41 -11.23
N LEU A 126 -11.32 11.23 -11.25
CA LEU A 126 -10.39 12.20 -11.80
C LEU A 126 -10.02 11.80 -13.23
N GLY A 127 -10.44 12.60 -14.21
CA GLY A 127 -10.17 12.33 -15.63
C GLY A 127 -11.33 11.62 -16.32
N ASP A 128 -10.99 10.69 -17.22
CA ASP A 128 -11.96 9.96 -18.04
C ASP A 128 -12.50 8.72 -17.30
N ALA A 129 -13.83 8.66 -17.14
CA ALA A 129 -14.52 7.56 -16.45
C ALA A 129 -14.55 6.26 -17.26
N ASP A 130 -14.40 6.35 -18.59
CA ASP A 130 -14.38 5.20 -19.51
C ASP A 130 -12.96 4.67 -19.76
N ALA A 131 -11.93 5.37 -19.27
CA ALA A 131 -10.56 4.88 -19.34
C ALA A 131 -10.40 3.62 -18.47
N ALA A 132 -10.01 2.51 -19.09
CA ALA A 132 -9.75 1.27 -18.38
C ALA A 132 -8.46 1.37 -17.56
N VAL A 133 -8.54 1.00 -16.28
CA VAL A 133 -7.41 0.95 -15.34
C VAL A 133 -7.32 -0.44 -14.71
N ASP A 134 -6.14 -0.78 -14.22
CA ASP A 134 -5.87 -2.07 -13.59
C ASP A 134 -6.22 -2.02 -12.10
N PHE A 135 -7.17 -2.87 -11.68
CA PHE A 135 -7.52 -3.09 -10.27
C PHE A 135 -7.01 -4.46 -9.81
N THR A 136 -6.25 -4.47 -8.72
CA THR A 136 -5.76 -5.70 -8.10
C THR A 136 -6.28 -5.80 -6.67
N HIS A 137 -6.81 -6.96 -6.29
CA HIS A 137 -7.08 -7.24 -4.89
C HIS A 137 -5.77 -7.25 -4.08
N ILE A 138 -5.77 -6.63 -2.90
CA ILE A 138 -4.56 -6.43 -2.11
C ILE A 138 -3.89 -7.74 -1.69
N ASP A 139 -4.69 -8.79 -1.44
CA ASP A 139 -4.16 -10.11 -1.10
C ASP A 139 -3.53 -10.82 -2.31
N ASN A 140 -4.04 -10.58 -3.52
CA ASN A 140 -3.44 -11.11 -4.74
C ASN A 140 -2.10 -10.41 -5.04
N LEU A 141 -2.04 -9.09 -4.81
CA LEU A 141 -0.79 -8.34 -4.83
C LEU A 141 0.21 -8.91 -3.82
N ALA A 142 -0.22 -9.16 -2.58
CA ALA A 142 0.64 -9.72 -1.54
C ALA A 142 1.16 -11.12 -1.91
N ALA A 143 0.28 -12.02 -2.35
CA ALA A 143 0.67 -13.35 -2.80
C ALA A 143 1.66 -13.30 -3.98
N PHE A 144 1.43 -12.40 -4.93
CA PHE A 144 2.35 -12.18 -6.06
C PHE A 144 3.73 -11.71 -5.58
N VAL A 145 3.80 -10.74 -4.66
CA VAL A 145 5.07 -10.26 -4.09
C VAL A 145 5.80 -11.37 -3.33
N VAL A 146 5.08 -12.19 -2.56
CA VAL A 146 5.70 -13.32 -1.85
C VAL A 146 6.27 -14.33 -2.85
N PHE A 147 5.53 -14.64 -3.91
CA PHE A 147 6.01 -15.53 -4.95
C PHE A 147 7.29 -15.03 -5.62
N THR A 148 7.43 -13.71 -5.86
CA THR A 148 8.65 -13.15 -6.46
C THR A 148 9.85 -13.21 -5.53
N ILE A 149 9.64 -13.14 -4.21
CA ILE A 149 10.69 -13.34 -3.20
C ILE A 149 11.21 -14.79 -3.24
N ASP A 150 10.30 -15.76 -3.34
CA ASP A 150 10.64 -17.20 -3.37
C ASP A 150 11.17 -17.68 -4.73
N SER A 151 10.98 -16.89 -5.79
CA SER A 151 11.34 -17.26 -7.17
C SER A 151 12.34 -16.27 -7.80
N PRO A 152 13.55 -16.09 -7.23
CA PRO A 152 14.51 -15.11 -7.72
C PRO A 152 14.99 -15.40 -9.15
N ASP A 153 14.99 -16.65 -9.61
CA ASP A 153 15.34 -16.99 -11.01
C ASP A 153 14.30 -16.45 -12.01
N VAL A 154 13.05 -16.33 -11.57
CA VAL A 154 11.95 -15.79 -12.37
C VAL A 154 11.89 -14.27 -12.25
N ALA A 155 12.02 -13.72 -11.04
CA ALA A 155 11.72 -12.31 -10.76
C ALA A 155 12.95 -11.40 -10.57
N GLY A 156 14.11 -11.98 -10.26
CA GLY A 156 15.33 -11.24 -9.95
C GLY A 156 15.71 -10.27 -11.06
N ASN A 157 15.82 -8.99 -10.71
CA ASN A 157 16.19 -7.91 -11.62
C ASN A 157 15.27 -7.74 -12.85
N LYS A 158 13.99 -8.13 -12.74
CA LYS A 158 13.00 -7.95 -13.80
C LYS A 158 11.86 -7.02 -13.37
N SER A 159 11.30 -6.30 -14.33
CA SER A 159 10.02 -5.62 -14.17
C SER A 159 8.89 -6.60 -14.51
N LEU A 160 7.98 -6.82 -13.56
CA LEU A 160 6.86 -7.72 -13.73
C LEU A 160 5.55 -6.94 -13.64
N ASN A 161 4.60 -7.32 -14.49
CA ASN A 161 3.22 -6.84 -14.39
C ASN A 161 2.41 -7.80 -13.52
N ILE A 162 1.54 -7.24 -12.69
CA ILE A 162 0.61 -8.02 -11.88
C ILE A 162 -0.68 -8.21 -12.69
N VAL A 163 -1.17 -9.44 -12.75
CA VAL A 163 -2.46 -9.72 -13.36
C VAL A 163 -3.54 -9.00 -12.57
N SER A 164 -4.28 -8.14 -13.26
CA SER A 164 -5.27 -7.25 -12.68
C SER A 164 -6.55 -7.30 -13.50
N ASP A 165 -7.67 -6.99 -12.85
CA ASP A 165 -8.92 -6.75 -13.56
C ASP A 165 -8.81 -5.40 -14.24
N ARG A 166 -8.85 -5.39 -15.58
CA ARG A 166 -8.73 -4.17 -16.37
C ARG A 166 -10.12 -3.68 -16.76
N ILE A 167 -10.63 -2.72 -16.00
CA ILE A 167 -11.99 -2.18 -16.14
C ILE A 167 -12.01 -0.65 -15.96
N SER A 168 -13.03 0.01 -16.49
CA SER A 168 -13.27 1.44 -16.28
C SER A 168 -14.01 1.72 -14.97
N TYR A 169 -14.08 3.00 -14.58
CA TYR A 169 -14.87 3.40 -13.41
C TYR A 169 -16.38 3.20 -13.64
N ASN A 170 -16.88 3.35 -14.86
CA ASN A 170 -18.28 3.08 -15.20
C ASN A 170 -18.62 1.58 -15.17
N GLU A 171 -17.67 0.72 -15.53
CA GLU A 171 -17.82 -0.73 -15.33
C GLU A 171 -17.80 -1.07 -13.83
N LEU A 172 -16.93 -0.42 -13.05
CA LEU A 172 -16.87 -0.58 -11.59
C LEU A 172 -18.18 -0.13 -10.92
N THR A 173 -18.81 0.98 -11.34
CA THR A 173 -20.11 1.41 -10.79
C THR A 173 -21.20 0.39 -11.10
N THR A 174 -21.22 -0.17 -12.30
CA THR A 174 -22.15 -1.24 -12.69
C THR A 174 -21.98 -2.48 -11.82
N LEU A 175 -20.73 -2.88 -11.54
CA LEU A 175 -20.43 -3.99 -10.62
C LEU A 175 -20.86 -3.66 -9.18
N LEU A 176 -20.55 -2.46 -8.70
CA LEU A 176 -20.92 -2.02 -7.36
C LEU A 176 -22.45 -2.05 -7.18
N GLU A 177 -23.22 -1.53 -8.13
CA GLU A 177 -24.68 -1.55 -8.09
C GLU A 177 -25.21 -3.00 -8.09
N LYS A 178 -24.69 -3.84 -8.98
CA LYS A 178 -25.07 -5.26 -9.08
C LYS A 178 -24.90 -6.02 -7.76
N TYR A 179 -23.76 -5.85 -7.09
CA TYR A 179 -23.44 -6.64 -5.88
C TYR A 179 -23.95 -6.01 -4.59
N SER A 180 -23.98 -4.69 -4.49
CA SER A 180 -24.46 -3.99 -3.30
C SER A 180 -25.98 -3.81 -3.27
N LYS A 181 -26.63 -3.89 -4.44
CA LYS A 181 -28.04 -3.50 -4.66
C LYS A 181 -28.35 -2.05 -4.30
N LYS A 182 -27.32 -1.19 -4.29
CA LYS A 182 -27.40 0.25 -4.03
C LYS A 182 -26.88 1.00 -5.25
N LYS A 183 -27.47 2.17 -5.51
CA LYS A 183 -27.12 2.99 -6.66
C LYS A 183 -25.83 3.77 -6.43
#